data_AF-A0A1H0FN06-F1
#
_entry.id   AF-A0A1H0FN06-F1
#
_cell.length_a   1.000
_cell.length_b   1.000
_cell.length_c   1.000
_cell.angle_alpha   90.00
_cell.angle_beta   90.00
_cell.angle_gamma   90.00
#
_symmetry.space_group_name_H-M   'P 1'
#
loop_
_entity.id
_entity.type
_entity.pdbx_description
1 polymer ?
#
loop_
_entity_poly.entity_id
_entity_poly.type
_entity_poly.pdbx_seq_one_letter_code
_entity_poly.pdbx_strand_id
1 'polypeptide(L)'
;MGLADDRDLVPLGSGFDIVKRGYDRAQVEDHLERLDSDLRLLAADRDAAVSQTSDLARQLEAARSEITEMRNQVERLSLPPTTLEGLSERLQRMLRLAQDEANEIKARAEAEGGHIRAKAEADAGVLRQRYEKLITELDERRAAMEAEHKGVLDTARNEAEKIVSEAEAAARKIADESEQRRVTVEEDFEIAMAARRSEAMATLANQEATSKAEADRRLREAAEEAARIRAAVAAEQTASKAEAERRVREATEEAGRRRHDAIAEATARIQEATDEANRRVREATEEANRRTTAATQRVEQLRNLRNRLSHQLHNVRTALQDVVPLLDPVEEEKAPTPPAPAQGGAPAQGGAPAPAQAAQAPAAQAPAAAPAKAAPQVQAQKAAPAQPAAPQAPVQQAAASGKPAQAAPAKAQAAPPATTKPVSAPQSAQPTPAKSQVDGPTAKLARPQTAKKS
;
A
#
# COMPACT_ATOMS: atom_id res chain seq x y z
N MET A 1 33.36 -155.62 -53.99
CA MET A 1 34.40 -156.53 -53.44
C MET A 1 34.83 -155.92 -52.11
N GLY A 2 34.80 -156.63 -50.98
CA GLY A 2 34.65 -158.08 -50.76
C GLY A 2 35.96 -158.67 -50.23
N LEU A 3 35.86 -159.72 -49.38
CA LEU A 3 36.81 -160.05 -48.30
C LEU A 3 36.50 -159.16 -47.06
N ALA A 4 35.97 -159.67 -45.92
CA ALA A 4 35.93 -161.04 -45.39
C ALA A 4 37.35 -161.56 -45.01
N ASP A 5 37.60 -162.21 -43.88
CA ASP A 5 36.73 -162.63 -42.77
C ASP A 5 37.49 -162.58 -41.44
N ASP A 6 36.75 -162.88 -40.35
CA ASP A 6 37.20 -163.52 -39.11
C ASP A 6 38.69 -163.87 -39.03
N ARG A 7 39.44 -163.03 -38.33
CA ARG A 7 40.54 -163.55 -37.51
C ARG A 7 39.97 -163.89 -36.15
N ASP A 8 39.78 -165.19 -35.92
CA ASP A 8 39.70 -165.74 -34.56
C ASP A 8 40.93 -165.27 -33.78
N LEU A 9 40.78 -164.19 -33.01
CA LEU A 9 41.69 -163.84 -31.94
C LEU A 9 41.42 -164.82 -30.80
N VAL A 10 41.86 -166.06 -31.00
CA VAL A 10 42.10 -167.02 -29.92
C VAL A 10 42.91 -166.26 -28.86
N PRO A 11 42.40 -166.10 -27.63
CA PRO A 11 43.13 -165.41 -26.58
C PRO A 11 44.32 -166.28 -26.18
N LEU A 12 45.46 -166.05 -26.82
CA LEU A 12 46.76 -166.52 -26.35
C LEU A 12 46.96 -165.92 -24.97
N GLY A 13 46.70 -166.72 -23.93
CA GLY A 13 46.64 -166.26 -22.55
C GLY A 13 47.93 -165.54 -22.17
N SER A 14 47.83 -164.24 -21.88
CA SER A 14 48.95 -163.33 -21.62
C SER A 14 49.62 -163.53 -20.24
N GLY A 15 49.57 -164.76 -19.72
CA GLY A 15 50.23 -165.15 -18.48
C GLY A 15 51.65 -165.66 -18.74
N PHE A 16 52.62 -165.11 -18.00
CA PHE A 16 53.97 -165.68 -17.92
C PHE A 16 54.01 -166.83 -16.90
N ASP A 17 54.84 -167.84 -17.15
CA ASP A 17 55.05 -168.95 -16.22
C ASP A 17 55.65 -168.49 -14.87
N ILE A 18 55.07 -168.97 -13.76
CA ILE A 18 55.46 -168.55 -12.41
C ILE A 18 56.65 -169.39 -11.91
N VAL A 19 57.82 -168.78 -11.82
CA VAL A 19 59.08 -169.44 -11.38
C VAL A 19 59.57 -168.87 -10.04
N LYS A 20 60.13 -169.74 -9.19
CA LYS A 20 60.64 -169.37 -7.85
C LYS A 20 61.81 -168.39 -7.96
N ARG A 21 61.59 -167.13 -7.55
CA ARG A 21 62.47 -165.93 -7.72
C ARG A 21 62.40 -165.28 -9.12
N GLY A 22 61.24 -165.33 -9.79
CA GLY A 22 60.92 -164.45 -10.92
C GLY A 22 60.64 -162.99 -10.53
N TYR A 23 60.24 -162.17 -11.50
CA TYR A 23 59.74 -160.80 -11.28
C TYR A 23 58.43 -160.79 -10.49
N ASP A 24 58.12 -159.66 -9.84
CA ASP A 24 56.81 -159.47 -9.18
C ASP A 24 55.71 -159.44 -10.24
N ARG A 25 54.73 -160.34 -10.09
CA ARG A 25 53.59 -160.46 -11.01
C ARG A 25 52.81 -159.14 -11.11
N ALA A 26 52.55 -158.48 -9.99
CA ALA A 26 51.80 -157.22 -10.00
C ALA A 26 52.55 -156.12 -10.75
N GLN A 27 53.88 -156.05 -10.58
CA GLN A 27 54.72 -155.09 -11.30
C GLN A 27 54.79 -155.36 -12.81
N VAL A 28 54.68 -156.62 -13.23
CA VAL A 28 54.65 -157.01 -14.65
C VAL A 28 53.28 -156.76 -15.27
N GLU A 29 52.19 -157.05 -14.55
CA GLU A 29 50.83 -156.73 -14.99
C GLU A 29 50.65 -155.20 -15.11
N ASP A 30 51.07 -154.43 -14.10
CA ASP A 30 51.18 -152.96 -14.15
C ASP A 30 51.93 -152.43 -15.39
N HIS A 31 53.02 -153.11 -15.79
CA HIS A 31 53.83 -152.69 -16.93
C HIS A 31 53.18 -153.06 -18.27
N LEU A 32 52.55 -154.23 -18.36
CA LEU A 32 51.78 -154.62 -19.54
C LEU A 32 50.57 -153.71 -19.74
N GLU A 33 49.82 -153.37 -18.69
CA GLU A 33 48.70 -152.43 -18.80
C GLU A 33 49.14 -151.04 -19.30
N ARG A 34 50.32 -150.57 -18.86
CA ARG A 34 50.93 -149.33 -19.38
C ARG A 34 51.29 -149.48 -20.87
N LEU A 35 51.97 -150.55 -21.27
CA LEU A 35 52.32 -150.79 -22.68
C LEU A 35 51.10 -150.94 -23.58
N ASP A 36 50.02 -151.59 -23.11
CA ASP A 36 48.74 -151.66 -23.81
C ASP A 36 48.08 -150.29 -23.92
N SER A 37 48.22 -149.43 -22.91
CA SER A 37 47.74 -148.04 -22.97
C SER A 37 48.57 -147.18 -23.94
N ASP A 38 49.90 -147.36 -23.96
CA ASP A 38 50.81 -146.67 -24.87
C ASP A 38 50.57 -147.12 -26.33
N LEU A 39 50.34 -148.41 -26.58
CA LEU A 39 50.00 -148.93 -27.90
C LEU A 39 48.62 -148.46 -28.38
N ARG A 40 47.62 -148.33 -27.49
CA ARG A 40 46.31 -147.74 -27.81
C ARG A 40 46.44 -146.25 -28.12
N LEU A 41 47.28 -145.52 -27.38
CA LEU A 41 47.58 -144.11 -27.64
C LEU A 41 48.28 -143.92 -28.99
N LEU A 42 49.34 -144.69 -29.26
CA LEU A 42 50.05 -144.66 -30.54
C LEU A 42 49.17 -145.08 -31.74
N ALA A 43 48.23 -146.00 -31.54
CA ALA A 43 47.24 -146.34 -32.56
C ALA A 43 46.28 -145.17 -32.82
N ALA A 44 45.78 -144.51 -31.77
CA ALA A 44 44.93 -143.33 -31.89
C ALA A 44 45.66 -142.14 -32.54
N ASP A 45 46.92 -141.88 -32.16
CA ASP A 45 47.76 -140.84 -32.77
C ASP A 45 48.06 -141.14 -34.24
N ARG A 46 48.35 -142.40 -34.59
CA ARG A 46 48.50 -142.83 -35.98
C ARG A 46 47.22 -142.59 -36.79
N ASP A 47 46.07 -142.98 -36.25
CA ASP A 47 44.80 -142.87 -36.97
C ASP A 47 44.30 -141.42 -37.06
N ALA A 48 44.65 -140.59 -36.07
CA ALA A 48 44.52 -139.13 -36.14
C ALA A 48 45.45 -138.51 -37.21
N ALA A 49 46.70 -138.96 -37.33
CA ALA A 49 47.60 -138.52 -38.39
C ALA A 49 47.15 -138.98 -39.79
N VAL A 50 46.57 -140.19 -39.91
CA VAL A 50 45.98 -140.70 -41.15
C VAL A 50 44.73 -139.91 -41.55
N SER A 51 43.85 -139.57 -40.61
CA SER A 51 42.69 -138.70 -40.91
C SER A 51 43.13 -137.29 -41.32
N GLN A 52 44.02 -136.64 -40.55
CA GLN A 52 44.59 -135.32 -40.90
C GLN A 52 45.26 -135.31 -42.28
N THR A 53 46.06 -136.31 -42.62
CA THR A 53 46.69 -136.40 -43.95
C THR A 53 45.66 -136.65 -45.06
N SER A 54 44.58 -137.40 -44.80
CA SER A 54 43.48 -137.57 -45.76
C SER A 54 42.67 -136.29 -45.99
N ASP A 55 42.46 -135.48 -44.95
CA ASP A 55 41.73 -134.20 -45.06
C ASP A 55 42.60 -133.11 -45.69
N LEU A 56 43.90 -133.07 -45.38
CA LEU A 56 44.85 -132.23 -46.11
C LEU A 56 44.94 -132.62 -47.60
N ALA A 57 44.91 -133.91 -47.93
CA ALA A 57 44.86 -134.36 -49.32
C ALA A 57 43.59 -133.86 -50.04
N ARG A 58 42.41 -133.98 -49.40
CA ARG A 58 41.13 -133.44 -49.92
C ARG A 58 41.18 -131.93 -50.12
N GLN A 59 41.72 -131.17 -49.18
CA GLN A 59 41.88 -129.72 -49.31
C GLN A 59 42.84 -129.35 -50.46
N LEU A 60 43.91 -130.11 -50.64
CA LEU A 60 44.87 -129.91 -51.73
C LEU A 60 44.24 -130.26 -53.10
N GLU A 61 43.40 -131.28 -53.18
CA GLU A 61 42.63 -131.61 -54.39
C GLU A 61 41.55 -130.56 -54.71
N ALA A 62 40.82 -130.07 -53.69
CA ALA A 62 39.87 -128.98 -53.85
C ALA A 62 40.57 -127.70 -54.37
N ALA A 63 41.64 -127.25 -53.69
CA ALA A 63 42.41 -126.09 -54.12
C ALA A 63 43.05 -126.29 -55.51
N ARG A 64 43.46 -127.51 -55.88
CA ARG A 64 43.89 -127.82 -57.26
C ARG A 64 42.76 -127.65 -58.25
N SER A 65 41.56 -128.13 -57.95
CA SER A 65 40.38 -127.98 -58.82
C SER A 65 40.00 -126.51 -59.02
N GLU A 66 39.94 -125.72 -57.94
CA GLU A 66 39.73 -124.26 -57.98
C GLU A 66 40.80 -123.54 -58.79
N ILE A 67 42.09 -123.91 -58.62
CA ILE A 67 43.19 -123.36 -59.41
C ILE A 67 43.06 -123.73 -60.89
N THR A 68 42.60 -124.94 -61.25
CA THR A 68 42.34 -125.29 -62.64
C THR A 68 41.12 -124.56 -63.20
N GLU A 69 40.06 -124.35 -62.42
CA GLU A 69 38.87 -123.60 -62.84
C GLU A 69 39.20 -122.13 -63.06
N MET A 70 39.89 -121.48 -62.12
CA MET A 70 40.38 -120.10 -62.26
C MET A 70 41.33 -119.96 -63.45
N ARG A 71 42.23 -120.93 -63.70
CA ARG A 71 43.11 -120.91 -64.89
C ARG A 71 42.30 -121.03 -66.18
N ASN A 72 41.35 -121.96 -66.26
CA ASN A 72 40.47 -122.13 -67.42
C ASN A 72 39.61 -120.88 -67.66
N GLN A 73 39.17 -120.19 -66.60
CA GLN A 73 38.42 -118.93 -66.70
C GLN A 73 39.33 -117.77 -67.15
N VAL A 74 40.55 -117.66 -66.63
CA VAL A 74 41.54 -116.66 -67.09
C VAL A 74 41.94 -116.91 -68.55
N GLU A 75 42.10 -118.16 -68.98
CA GLU A 75 42.34 -118.51 -70.38
C GLU A 75 41.16 -118.07 -71.27
N ARG A 76 39.93 -118.44 -70.91
CA ARG A 76 38.70 -118.00 -71.61
C ARG A 76 38.54 -116.47 -71.69
N LEU A 77 38.97 -115.73 -70.68
CA LEU A 77 38.88 -114.27 -70.61
C LEU A 77 40.07 -113.54 -71.26
N SER A 78 41.19 -114.22 -71.50
CA SER A 78 42.41 -113.64 -72.10
C SER A 78 42.53 -113.90 -73.60
N LEU A 79 41.98 -115.01 -74.11
CA LEU A 79 41.80 -115.21 -75.55
C LEU A 79 40.84 -114.15 -76.13
N PRO A 80 41.02 -113.74 -77.40
CA PRO A 80 40.05 -112.89 -78.07
C PRO A 80 38.70 -113.62 -78.19
N PRO A 81 37.55 -112.99 -77.88
CA PRO A 81 36.26 -113.67 -77.78
C PRO A 81 35.75 -114.09 -79.16
N THR A 82 36.06 -115.32 -79.55
CA THR A 82 35.53 -116.00 -80.75
C THR A 82 34.15 -116.62 -80.54
N THR A 83 33.63 -116.58 -79.30
CA THR A 83 32.30 -117.09 -78.93
C THR A 83 31.44 -116.01 -78.28
N LEU A 84 30.13 -116.05 -78.51
CA LEU A 84 29.15 -115.10 -77.96
C LEU A 84 29.08 -115.14 -76.43
N GLU A 85 29.30 -116.31 -75.84
CA GLU A 85 29.26 -116.53 -74.39
C GLU A 85 30.37 -115.77 -73.67
N GLY A 86 31.63 -115.88 -74.13
CA GLY A 86 32.77 -115.14 -73.56
C GLY A 86 32.67 -113.62 -73.75
N LEU A 87 32.06 -113.17 -74.86
CA LEU A 87 31.70 -111.76 -75.03
C LEU A 87 30.67 -111.31 -73.97
N SER A 88 29.66 -112.13 -73.69
CA SER A 88 28.61 -111.81 -72.70
C SER A 88 29.14 -111.76 -71.27
N GLU A 89 30.01 -112.70 -70.87
CA GLU A 89 30.63 -112.69 -69.52
C GLU A 89 31.52 -111.44 -69.34
N ARG A 90 32.32 -111.09 -70.36
CA ARG A 90 33.17 -109.90 -70.33
C ARG A 90 32.36 -108.60 -70.25
N LEU A 91 31.24 -108.52 -70.97
CA LEU A 91 30.31 -107.38 -70.89
C LEU A 91 29.64 -107.30 -69.52
N GLN A 92 29.22 -108.42 -68.92
CA GLN A 92 28.66 -108.44 -67.56
C GLN A 92 29.69 -107.98 -66.51
N ARG A 93 30.94 -108.45 -66.60
CA ARG A 93 32.03 -107.99 -65.72
C ARG A 93 32.35 -106.51 -65.92
N MET A 94 32.35 -106.02 -67.16
CA MET A 94 32.56 -104.59 -67.47
C MET A 94 31.42 -103.71 -66.94
N LEU A 95 30.16 -104.11 -67.13
CA LEU A 95 29.00 -103.41 -66.59
C LEU A 95 28.99 -103.39 -65.06
N ARG A 96 29.41 -104.49 -64.42
CA ARG A 96 29.56 -104.53 -62.96
C ARG A 96 30.64 -103.56 -62.48
N LEU A 97 31.83 -103.58 -63.08
CA LEU A 97 32.91 -102.64 -62.75
C LEU A 97 32.48 -101.18 -62.97
N ALA A 98 31.80 -100.87 -64.08
CA ALA A 98 31.28 -99.54 -64.34
C ALA A 98 30.17 -99.11 -63.35
N GLN A 99 29.35 -100.05 -62.88
CA GLN A 99 28.35 -99.79 -61.83
C GLN A 99 29.01 -99.57 -60.46
N ASP A 100 30.03 -100.35 -60.13
CA ASP A 100 30.81 -100.21 -58.89
C ASP A 100 31.60 -98.88 -58.89
N GLU A 101 32.23 -98.51 -60.00
CA GLU A 101 32.86 -97.19 -60.21
C GLU A 101 31.84 -96.03 -60.14
N ALA A 102 30.67 -96.17 -60.77
CA ALA A 102 29.60 -95.16 -60.68
C ALA A 102 29.03 -95.02 -59.27
N ASN A 103 29.02 -96.10 -58.48
CA ASN A 103 28.67 -96.05 -57.06
C ASN A 103 29.77 -95.36 -56.23
N GLU A 104 31.05 -95.63 -56.53
CA GLU A 104 32.18 -94.97 -55.86
C GLU A 104 32.23 -93.46 -56.15
N ILE A 105 32.00 -93.06 -57.40
CA ILE A 105 31.91 -91.64 -57.81
C ILE A 105 30.77 -90.94 -57.07
N LYS A 106 29.60 -91.58 -56.92
CA LYS A 106 28.49 -91.04 -56.11
C LYS A 106 28.89 -90.90 -54.64
N ALA A 107 29.47 -91.94 -54.04
CA ALA A 107 29.89 -91.91 -52.64
C ALA A 107 30.93 -90.81 -52.37
N ARG A 108 31.89 -90.59 -53.29
CA ARG A 108 32.84 -89.47 -53.22
C ARG A 108 32.12 -88.11 -53.34
N ALA A 109 31.24 -87.94 -54.32
CA ALA A 109 30.49 -86.69 -54.51
C ALA A 109 29.53 -86.36 -53.35
N GLU A 110 28.91 -87.38 -52.74
CA GLU A 110 28.05 -87.24 -51.56
C GLU A 110 28.87 -86.88 -50.31
N ALA A 111 30.06 -87.48 -50.13
CA ALA A 111 30.97 -87.12 -49.06
C ALA A 111 31.51 -85.69 -49.21
N GLU A 112 31.96 -85.29 -50.41
CA GLU A 112 32.42 -83.94 -50.72
C GLU A 112 31.29 -82.90 -50.52
N GLY A 113 30.08 -83.18 -51.03
CA GLY A 113 28.90 -82.35 -50.81
C GLY A 113 28.51 -82.25 -49.32
N GLY A 114 28.67 -83.32 -48.56
CA GLY A 114 28.52 -83.35 -47.11
C GLY A 114 29.55 -82.46 -46.40
N HIS A 115 30.83 -82.56 -46.75
CA HIS A 115 31.89 -81.72 -46.20
C HIS A 115 31.70 -80.23 -46.52
N ILE A 116 31.30 -79.90 -47.76
CA ILE A 116 31.00 -78.51 -48.16
C ILE A 116 29.82 -77.97 -47.36
N ARG A 117 28.74 -78.75 -47.20
CA ARG A 117 27.57 -78.37 -46.39
C ARG A 117 27.94 -78.16 -44.92
N ALA A 118 28.61 -79.14 -44.29
CA ALA A 118 29.02 -79.06 -42.90
C ALA A 118 29.94 -77.87 -42.62
N LYS A 119 30.85 -77.55 -43.55
CA LYS A 119 31.67 -76.33 -43.45
C LYS A 119 30.82 -75.06 -43.54
N ALA A 120 29.93 -74.95 -44.54
CA ALA A 120 29.07 -73.79 -44.70
C ALA A 120 28.13 -73.57 -43.49
N GLU A 121 27.64 -74.65 -42.89
CA GLU A 121 26.82 -74.63 -41.67
C GLU A 121 27.64 -74.18 -40.44
N ALA A 122 28.89 -74.63 -40.31
CA ALA A 122 29.82 -74.18 -39.27
C ALA A 122 30.18 -72.69 -39.42
N ASP A 123 30.55 -72.25 -40.63
CA ASP A 123 30.87 -70.85 -40.94
C ASP A 123 29.66 -69.94 -40.68
N ALA A 124 28.45 -70.38 -41.07
CA ALA A 124 27.20 -69.68 -40.76
C ALA A 124 26.87 -69.66 -39.26
N GLY A 125 27.19 -70.74 -38.52
CA GLY A 125 27.05 -70.81 -37.06
C GLY A 125 27.94 -69.79 -36.35
N VAL A 126 29.22 -69.72 -36.73
CA VAL A 126 30.18 -68.71 -36.23
C VAL A 126 29.70 -67.30 -36.54
N LEU A 127 29.17 -67.05 -37.74
CA LEU A 127 28.67 -65.73 -38.13
C LEU A 127 27.41 -65.33 -37.35
N ARG A 128 26.47 -66.26 -37.11
CA ARG A 128 25.29 -66.04 -36.24
C ARG A 128 25.72 -65.66 -34.82
N GLN A 129 26.61 -66.43 -34.20
CA GLN A 129 27.12 -66.16 -32.85
C GLN A 129 27.84 -64.80 -32.73
N ARG A 130 28.49 -64.33 -33.80
CA ARG A 130 29.09 -62.99 -33.85
C ARG A 130 28.03 -61.89 -33.91
N TYR A 131 27.00 -62.05 -34.73
CA TYR A 131 25.91 -61.07 -34.80
C TYR A 131 25.05 -61.05 -33.55
N GLU A 132 24.77 -62.20 -32.94
CA GLU A 132 24.07 -62.32 -31.65
C GLU A 132 24.79 -61.52 -30.55
N LYS A 133 26.11 -61.72 -30.40
CA LYS A 133 26.94 -60.94 -29.47
C LYS A 133 26.96 -59.44 -29.79
N LEU A 134 27.09 -59.07 -31.07
CA LEU A 134 27.08 -57.67 -31.47
C LEU A 134 25.72 -57.00 -31.20
N ILE A 135 24.61 -57.74 -31.30
CA ILE A 135 23.28 -57.24 -30.95
C ILE A 135 23.19 -57.03 -29.43
N THR A 136 23.61 -58.00 -28.61
CA THR A 136 23.61 -57.83 -27.14
C THR A 136 24.52 -56.69 -26.68
N GLU A 137 25.73 -56.57 -27.25
CA GLU A 137 26.65 -55.46 -26.96
C GLU A 137 26.07 -54.09 -27.34
N LEU A 138 25.30 -54.00 -28.44
CA LEU A 138 24.64 -52.77 -28.87
C LEU A 138 23.44 -52.41 -28.00
N ASP A 139 22.64 -53.39 -27.58
CA ASP A 139 21.48 -53.15 -26.73
C ASP A 139 21.87 -52.89 -25.26
N GLU A 140 22.92 -53.55 -24.73
CA GLU A 140 23.56 -53.19 -23.47
C GLU A 140 24.09 -51.75 -23.51
N ARG A 141 24.80 -51.38 -24.58
CA ARG A 141 25.31 -50.01 -24.76
C ARG A 141 24.18 -48.99 -24.87
N ARG A 142 23.06 -49.30 -25.52
CA ARG A 142 21.87 -48.44 -25.56
C ARG A 142 21.26 -48.27 -24.18
N ALA A 143 21.07 -49.37 -23.43
CA ALA A 143 20.54 -49.33 -22.08
C ALA A 143 21.43 -48.51 -21.13
N ALA A 144 22.76 -48.64 -21.25
CA ALA A 144 23.73 -47.84 -20.50
C ALA A 144 23.63 -46.35 -20.84
N MET A 145 23.68 -45.96 -22.12
CA MET A 145 23.55 -44.56 -22.55
C MET A 145 22.18 -43.98 -22.16
N GLU A 146 21.10 -44.76 -22.22
CA GLU A 146 19.80 -44.33 -21.73
C GLU A 146 19.77 -44.13 -20.21
N ALA A 147 20.42 -44.99 -19.43
CA ALA A 147 20.52 -44.84 -17.98
C ALA A 147 21.36 -43.62 -17.59
N GLU A 148 22.48 -43.38 -18.27
CA GLU A 148 23.29 -42.17 -18.13
C GLU A 148 22.50 -40.91 -18.49
N HIS A 149 21.79 -40.90 -19.63
CA HIS A 149 20.94 -39.77 -20.02
C HIS A 149 19.79 -39.50 -19.03
N LYS A 150 19.12 -40.55 -18.53
CA LYS A 150 18.08 -40.42 -17.49
C LYS A 150 18.68 -39.84 -16.21
N GLY A 151 19.81 -40.38 -15.74
CA GLY A 151 20.52 -39.89 -14.57
C GLY A 151 20.94 -38.41 -14.69
N VAL A 152 21.48 -37.99 -15.83
CA VAL A 152 21.86 -36.59 -16.10
C VAL A 152 20.64 -35.67 -16.15
N LEU A 153 19.53 -36.10 -16.74
CA LEU A 153 18.27 -35.35 -16.74
C LEU A 153 17.68 -35.23 -15.34
N ASP A 154 17.72 -36.31 -14.54
CA ASP A 154 17.25 -36.30 -13.16
C ASP A 154 18.14 -35.41 -12.27
N THR A 155 19.47 -35.43 -12.41
CA THR A 155 20.35 -34.49 -11.67
C THR A 155 20.09 -33.04 -12.08
N ALA A 156 20.03 -32.76 -13.39
CA ALA A 156 19.77 -31.39 -13.88
C ALA A 156 18.38 -30.88 -13.46
N ARG A 157 17.38 -31.77 -13.40
CA ARG A 157 16.04 -31.46 -12.88
C ARG A 157 16.08 -31.17 -11.38
N ASN A 158 16.71 -32.02 -10.57
CA ASN A 158 16.84 -31.81 -9.13
C ASN A 158 17.65 -30.53 -8.80
N GLU A 159 18.64 -30.17 -9.62
CA GLU A 159 19.37 -28.90 -9.51
C GLU A 159 18.51 -27.70 -9.90
N ALA A 160 17.74 -27.78 -10.99
CA ALA A 160 16.81 -26.73 -11.38
C ALA A 160 15.70 -26.51 -10.34
N GLU A 161 15.10 -27.58 -9.80
CA GLU A 161 14.08 -27.51 -8.75
C GLU A 161 14.65 -26.90 -7.45
N LYS A 162 15.90 -27.21 -7.08
CA LYS A 162 16.60 -26.53 -5.97
C LYS A 162 16.79 -25.03 -6.25
N ILE A 163 17.38 -24.67 -7.38
CA ILE A 163 17.66 -23.27 -7.76
C ILE A 163 16.37 -22.44 -7.79
N VAL A 164 15.27 -22.99 -8.31
CA VAL A 164 13.95 -22.34 -8.27
C VAL A 164 13.45 -22.18 -6.84
N SER A 165 13.54 -23.21 -5.99
CA SER A 165 13.10 -23.14 -4.59
C SER A 165 13.91 -22.13 -3.76
N GLU A 166 15.22 -22.03 -4.00
CA GLU A 166 16.11 -21.06 -3.35
C GLU A 166 15.83 -19.64 -3.83
N ALA A 167 15.62 -19.45 -5.14
CA ALA A 167 15.24 -18.16 -5.72
C ALA A 167 13.86 -17.68 -5.23
N GLU A 168 12.87 -18.58 -5.13
CA GLU A 168 11.58 -18.27 -4.52
C GLU A 168 11.70 -17.92 -3.03
N ALA A 169 12.47 -18.68 -2.26
CA ALA A 169 12.69 -18.40 -0.84
C ALA A 169 13.42 -17.05 -0.61
N ALA A 170 14.35 -16.69 -1.48
CA ALA A 170 15.00 -15.38 -1.47
C ALA A 170 14.04 -14.25 -1.89
N ALA A 171 13.24 -14.46 -2.93
CA ALA A 171 12.26 -13.48 -3.39
C ALA A 171 11.17 -13.20 -2.34
N ARG A 172 10.70 -14.23 -1.64
CA ARG A 172 9.75 -14.10 -0.51
C ARG A 172 10.37 -13.28 0.62
N LYS A 173 11.57 -13.62 1.10
CA LYS A 173 12.28 -12.83 2.13
C LYS A 173 12.45 -11.36 1.74
N ILE A 174 12.81 -11.07 0.49
CA ILE A 174 12.96 -9.69 0.00
C ILE A 174 11.61 -8.96 -0.05
N ALA A 175 10.51 -9.66 -0.38
CA ALA A 175 9.16 -9.11 -0.31
C ALA A 175 8.75 -8.84 1.15
N ASP A 176 8.91 -9.81 2.04
CA ASP A 176 8.61 -9.71 3.48
C ASP A 176 9.39 -8.55 4.13
N GLU A 177 10.69 -8.44 3.86
CA GLU A 177 11.54 -7.31 4.31
C GLU A 177 11.07 -5.96 3.74
N SER A 178 10.59 -5.94 2.49
CA SER A 178 10.14 -4.70 1.84
C SER A 178 8.76 -4.26 2.35
N GLU A 179 7.88 -5.20 2.66
CA GLU A 179 6.60 -4.94 3.31
C GLU A 179 6.81 -4.45 4.74
N GLN A 180 7.68 -5.11 5.53
CA GLN A 180 8.05 -4.64 6.86
C GLN A 180 8.63 -3.22 6.84
N ARG A 181 9.57 -2.93 5.92
CA ARG A 181 10.13 -1.57 5.74
C ARG A 181 9.05 -0.55 5.38
N ARG A 182 8.08 -0.93 4.54
CA ARG A 182 6.93 -0.06 4.22
C ARG A 182 6.07 0.21 5.44
N VAL A 183 5.67 -0.82 6.19
CA VAL A 183 4.89 -0.68 7.42
C VAL A 183 5.61 0.23 8.41
N THR A 184 6.90 0.02 8.69
CA THR A 184 7.64 0.90 9.62
C THR A 184 7.73 2.35 9.13
N VAL A 185 7.85 2.59 7.81
CA VAL A 185 7.88 3.95 7.26
C VAL A 185 6.49 4.60 7.27
N GLU A 186 5.44 3.82 7.09
CA GLU A 186 4.05 4.26 7.18
C GLU A 186 3.69 4.59 8.65
N GLU A 187 4.11 3.77 9.62
CA GLU A 187 4.01 4.02 11.07
C GLU A 187 4.81 5.26 11.52
N ASP A 188 6.10 5.35 11.18
CA ASP A 188 6.95 6.51 11.50
C ASP A 188 6.39 7.81 10.90
N PHE A 189 5.84 7.74 9.69
CA PHE A 189 5.19 8.88 9.03
C PHE A 189 3.89 9.28 9.73
N GLU A 190 3.04 8.32 10.14
CA GLU A 190 1.84 8.62 10.92
C GLU A 190 2.17 9.24 12.28
N ILE A 191 3.19 8.74 12.97
CA ILE A 191 3.69 9.29 14.24
C ILE A 191 4.21 10.72 14.03
N ALA A 192 5.08 10.95 13.04
CA ALA A 192 5.62 12.27 12.74
C ALA A 192 4.54 13.27 12.33
N MET A 193 3.53 12.83 11.56
CA MET A 193 2.39 13.65 11.15
C MET A 193 1.37 13.85 12.27
N ALA A 194 1.25 12.94 13.24
CA ALA A 194 0.48 13.15 14.47
C ALA A 194 1.17 14.18 15.38
N ALA A 195 2.48 14.04 15.62
CA ALA A 195 3.28 15.00 16.37
C ALA A 195 3.18 16.41 15.75
N ARG A 196 3.48 16.55 14.45
CA ARG A 196 3.39 17.84 13.74
C ARG A 196 1.99 18.44 13.74
N ARG A 197 0.92 17.63 13.72
CA ARG A 197 -0.47 18.11 13.89
C ARG A 197 -0.72 18.62 15.32
N SER A 198 -0.22 17.92 16.34
CA SER A 198 -0.36 18.37 17.73
C SER A 198 0.43 19.65 18.02
N GLU A 199 1.64 19.80 17.47
CA GLU A 199 2.43 21.05 17.53
C GLU A 199 1.75 22.21 16.81
N ALA A 200 1.17 21.97 15.62
CA ALA A 200 0.38 22.96 14.90
C ALA A 200 -0.89 23.38 15.68
N MET A 201 -1.59 22.44 16.30
CA MET A 201 -2.74 22.75 17.18
C MET A 201 -2.31 23.49 18.45
N ALA A 202 -1.19 23.12 19.08
CA ALA A 202 -0.67 23.80 20.27
C ALA A 202 -0.18 25.22 19.96
N THR A 203 0.45 25.45 18.82
CA THR A 203 0.89 26.79 18.40
C THR A 203 -0.31 27.68 18.03
N LEU A 204 -1.33 27.15 17.34
CA LEU A 204 -2.59 27.87 17.12
C LEU A 204 -3.32 28.17 18.44
N ALA A 205 -3.44 27.21 19.35
CA ALA A 205 -4.06 27.41 20.66
C ALA A 205 -3.32 28.47 21.50
N ASN A 206 -1.98 28.48 21.46
CA ASN A 206 -1.17 29.52 22.09
C ASN A 206 -1.37 30.90 21.45
N GLN A 207 -1.45 30.99 20.11
CA GLN A 207 -1.75 32.25 19.40
C GLN A 207 -3.16 32.77 19.71
N GLU A 208 -4.16 31.87 19.79
CA GLU A 208 -5.49 32.23 20.26
C GLU A 208 -5.48 32.70 21.72
N ALA A 209 -4.74 32.01 22.59
CA ALA A 209 -4.65 32.36 24.01
C ALA A 209 -3.96 33.71 24.25
N THR A 210 -2.86 34.01 23.55
CA THR A 210 -2.20 35.32 23.65
C THR A 210 -3.06 36.42 23.02
N SER A 211 -3.68 36.18 21.87
CA SER A 211 -4.60 37.13 21.23
C SER A 211 -5.80 37.47 22.12
N LYS A 212 -6.43 36.46 22.75
CA LYS A 212 -7.51 36.64 23.73
C LYS A 212 -7.01 37.39 24.98
N ALA A 213 -5.87 36.99 25.56
CA ALA A 213 -5.31 37.65 26.74
C ALA A 213 -4.92 39.12 26.48
N GLU A 214 -4.42 39.45 25.29
CA GLU A 214 -4.19 40.83 24.86
C GLU A 214 -5.50 41.59 24.62
N ALA A 215 -6.52 40.97 24.02
CA ALA A 215 -7.83 41.60 23.83
C ALA A 215 -8.48 41.91 25.19
N ASP A 216 -8.49 40.95 26.11
CA ASP A 216 -8.95 41.13 27.49
C ASP A 216 -8.14 42.19 28.25
N ARG A 217 -6.84 42.31 27.96
CA ARG A 217 -5.99 43.36 28.53
C ARG A 217 -6.39 44.73 27.99
N ARG A 218 -6.50 44.89 26.67
CA ARG A 218 -6.93 46.15 26.03
C ARG A 218 -8.34 46.55 26.46
N LEU A 219 -9.25 45.58 26.63
CA LEU A 219 -10.60 45.81 27.18
C LEU A 219 -10.56 46.27 28.64
N ARG A 220 -9.69 45.71 29.48
CA ARG A 220 -9.49 46.17 30.87
C ARG A 220 -8.87 47.56 30.93
N GLU A 221 -7.82 47.82 30.17
CA GLU A 221 -7.16 49.14 30.08
C GLU A 221 -8.15 50.21 29.58
N ALA A 222 -8.90 49.93 28.51
CA ALA A 222 -9.94 50.84 28.01
C ALA A 222 -11.14 50.99 28.98
N ALA A 223 -11.51 49.96 29.73
CA ALA A 223 -12.56 50.03 30.73
C ALA A 223 -12.13 50.87 31.95
N GLU A 224 -10.86 50.76 32.37
CA GLU A 224 -10.24 51.62 33.38
C GLU A 224 -10.14 53.07 32.90
N GLU A 225 -9.66 53.33 31.68
CA GLU A 225 -9.61 54.68 31.11
C GLU A 225 -11.01 55.29 31.00
N ALA A 226 -11.99 54.53 30.49
CA ALA A 226 -13.37 54.98 30.45
C ALA A 226 -13.96 55.19 31.86
N ALA A 227 -13.51 54.44 32.88
CA ALA A 227 -13.88 54.68 34.27
C ALA A 227 -13.22 55.95 34.84
N ARG A 228 -11.95 56.20 34.53
CA ARG A 228 -11.22 57.43 34.89
C ARG A 228 -11.86 58.66 34.22
N ILE A 229 -12.23 58.58 32.94
CA ILE A 229 -12.93 59.63 32.21
C ILE A 229 -14.33 59.86 32.80
N ARG A 230 -15.12 58.80 33.07
CA ARG A 230 -16.42 58.94 33.74
C ARG A 230 -16.28 59.54 35.14
N ALA A 231 -15.24 59.18 35.90
CA ALA A 231 -14.98 59.74 37.22
C ALA A 231 -14.53 61.22 37.15
N ALA A 232 -13.71 61.59 36.18
CA ALA A 232 -13.30 62.98 35.93
C ALA A 232 -14.48 63.85 35.50
N VAL A 233 -15.30 63.38 34.55
CA VAL A 233 -16.53 64.07 34.12
C VAL A 233 -17.55 64.13 35.25
N ALA A 234 -17.68 63.09 36.10
CA ALA A 234 -18.51 63.15 37.29
C ALA A 234 -17.99 64.18 38.31
N ALA A 235 -16.67 64.23 38.54
CA ALA A 235 -16.03 65.22 39.41
C ALA A 235 -16.24 66.65 38.88
N GLU A 236 -16.01 66.89 37.60
CA GLU A 236 -16.29 68.16 36.91
C GLU A 236 -17.77 68.54 36.98
N GLN A 237 -18.69 67.57 36.80
CA GLN A 237 -20.12 67.81 36.99
C GLN A 237 -20.47 68.12 38.44
N THR A 238 -19.82 67.52 39.44
CA THR A 238 -20.03 67.90 40.85
C THR A 238 -19.42 69.26 41.20
N ALA A 239 -18.27 69.60 40.62
CA ALA A 239 -17.63 70.90 40.80
C ALA A 239 -18.45 72.02 40.16
N SER A 240 -18.83 71.88 38.89
CA SER A 240 -19.69 72.83 38.17
C SER A 240 -21.09 72.95 38.78
N LYS A 241 -21.69 71.86 39.29
CA LYS A 241 -22.92 71.93 40.11
C LYS A 241 -22.68 72.66 41.43
N ALA A 242 -21.62 72.37 42.16
CA ALA A 242 -21.30 73.06 43.42
C ALA A 242 -20.98 74.55 43.20
N GLU A 243 -20.35 74.93 42.09
CA GLU A 243 -20.17 76.32 41.69
C GLU A 243 -21.49 76.98 41.25
N ALA A 244 -22.34 76.29 40.50
CA ALA A 244 -23.66 76.80 40.13
C ALA A 244 -24.53 77.01 41.38
N GLU A 245 -24.50 76.08 42.33
CA GLU A 245 -25.12 76.22 43.64
C GLU A 245 -24.51 77.37 44.46
N ARG A 246 -23.18 77.57 44.43
CA ARG A 246 -22.54 78.74 45.07
C ARG A 246 -23.04 80.04 44.44
N ARG A 247 -22.98 80.19 43.11
CA ARG A 247 -23.47 81.37 42.39
C ARG A 247 -24.96 81.62 42.64
N VAL A 248 -25.78 80.57 42.73
CA VAL A 248 -27.19 80.68 43.11
C VAL A 248 -27.34 81.11 44.57
N ARG A 249 -26.61 80.51 45.51
CA ARG A 249 -26.64 80.90 46.94
C ARG A 249 -26.21 82.35 47.12
N GLU A 250 -25.06 82.73 46.56
CA GLU A 250 -24.54 84.10 46.53
C GLU A 250 -25.57 85.07 45.94
N ALA A 251 -26.17 84.77 44.77
CA ALA A 251 -27.22 85.59 44.18
C ALA A 251 -28.50 85.66 45.04
N THR A 252 -28.90 84.57 45.72
CA THR A 252 -30.04 84.59 46.65
C THR A 252 -29.74 85.33 47.94
N GLU A 253 -28.50 85.29 48.44
CA GLU A 253 -28.06 86.09 49.57
C GLU A 253 -27.98 87.57 49.22
N GLU A 254 -27.44 87.94 48.06
CA GLU A 254 -27.48 89.33 47.58
C GLU A 254 -28.92 89.80 47.33
N ALA A 255 -29.79 88.97 46.76
CA ALA A 255 -31.21 89.30 46.63
C ALA A 255 -31.90 89.40 48.00
N GLY A 256 -31.47 88.60 48.98
CA GLY A 256 -31.89 88.69 50.38
C GLY A 256 -31.45 89.99 51.04
N ARG A 257 -30.17 90.38 50.88
CA ARG A 257 -29.60 91.64 51.35
C ARG A 257 -30.33 92.83 50.70
N ARG A 258 -30.38 92.93 49.37
CA ARG A 258 -31.14 93.97 48.65
C ARG A 258 -32.61 94.07 49.10
N ARG A 259 -33.27 92.95 49.40
CA ARG A 259 -34.63 92.94 49.97
C ARG A 259 -34.66 93.44 51.42
N HIS A 260 -33.71 93.03 52.25
CA HIS A 260 -33.60 93.49 53.63
C HIS A 260 -33.28 94.99 53.71
N ASP A 261 -32.36 95.47 52.89
CA ASP A 261 -31.98 96.88 52.76
C ASP A 261 -33.18 97.73 52.29
N ALA A 262 -33.89 97.27 51.25
CA ALA A 262 -35.10 97.94 50.77
C ALA A 262 -36.28 97.92 51.77
N ILE A 263 -36.40 96.84 52.56
CA ILE A 263 -37.37 96.78 53.67
C ILE A 263 -36.95 97.73 54.80
N ALA A 264 -35.66 97.81 55.12
CA ALA A 264 -35.12 98.72 56.13
C ALA A 264 -35.39 100.18 55.73
N GLU A 265 -35.05 100.59 54.50
CA GLU A 265 -35.41 101.91 53.95
C GLU A 265 -36.92 102.18 54.00
N ALA A 266 -37.75 101.20 53.62
CA ALA A 266 -39.20 101.35 53.67
C ALA A 266 -39.70 101.54 55.11
N THR A 267 -39.19 100.78 56.07
CA THR A 267 -39.54 100.95 57.50
C THR A 267 -39.02 102.27 58.08
N ALA A 268 -37.84 102.74 57.66
CA ALA A 268 -37.31 104.05 58.06
C ALA A 268 -38.21 105.18 57.56
N ARG A 269 -38.61 105.18 56.27
CA ARG A 269 -39.55 106.18 55.73
C ARG A 269 -40.93 106.13 56.40
N ILE A 270 -41.40 104.95 56.79
CA ILE A 270 -42.64 104.79 57.57
C ILE A 270 -42.49 105.38 58.98
N GLN A 271 -41.35 105.16 59.64
CA GLN A 271 -41.06 105.75 60.95
C GLN A 271 -40.94 107.28 60.87
N GLU A 272 -40.18 107.83 59.91
CA GLU A 272 -40.08 109.27 59.67
C GLU A 272 -41.46 109.91 59.43
N ALA A 273 -42.28 109.33 58.55
CA ALA A 273 -43.64 109.81 58.29
C ALA A 273 -44.55 109.72 59.53
N THR A 274 -44.37 108.69 60.36
CA THR A 274 -45.12 108.51 61.62
C THR A 274 -44.69 109.52 62.68
N ASP A 275 -43.40 109.80 62.80
CA ASP A 275 -42.87 110.80 63.73
C ASP A 275 -43.20 112.23 63.31
N GLU A 276 -43.23 112.54 62.01
CA GLU A 276 -43.78 113.80 61.52
C GLU A 276 -45.28 113.92 61.81
N ALA A 277 -46.07 112.85 61.61
CA ALA A 277 -47.50 112.86 61.93
C ALA A 277 -47.72 113.09 63.44
N ASN A 278 -46.98 112.39 64.30
CA ASN A 278 -46.98 112.58 65.75
C ASN A 278 -46.57 114.00 66.14
N ARG A 279 -45.59 114.61 65.46
CA ARG A 279 -45.15 115.99 65.69
C ARG A 279 -46.27 116.99 65.35
N ARG A 280 -46.89 116.86 64.17
CA ARG A 280 -48.04 117.71 63.74
C ARG A 280 -49.24 117.57 64.68
N VAL A 281 -49.52 116.36 65.20
CA VAL A 281 -50.59 116.13 66.20
C VAL A 281 -50.29 116.83 67.53
N ARG A 282 -49.03 116.80 68.01
CA ARG A 282 -48.62 117.51 69.23
C ARG A 282 -48.76 119.02 69.07
N GLU A 283 -48.25 119.58 67.97
CA GLU A 283 -48.34 121.01 67.65
C GLU A 283 -49.81 121.49 67.59
N ALA A 284 -50.69 120.74 66.92
CA ALA A 284 -52.12 121.06 66.86
C ALA A 284 -52.82 120.96 68.24
N THR A 285 -52.41 119.99 69.08
CA THR A 285 -52.94 119.81 70.44
C THR A 285 -52.51 120.96 71.36
N GLU A 286 -51.27 121.43 71.24
CA GLU A 286 -50.80 122.61 71.96
C GLU A 286 -51.54 123.88 71.53
N GLU A 287 -51.76 124.10 70.24
CA GLU A 287 -52.57 125.24 69.79
C GLU A 287 -54.02 125.19 70.31
N ALA A 288 -54.65 124.00 70.32
CA ALA A 288 -55.98 123.83 70.87
C ALA A 288 -56.03 124.22 72.36
N ASN A 289 -55.05 123.77 73.15
CA ASN A 289 -54.93 124.10 74.58
C ASN A 289 -54.64 125.59 74.84
N ARG A 290 -53.89 126.26 73.96
CA ARG A 290 -53.70 127.72 74.01
C ARG A 290 -55.01 128.46 73.73
N ARG A 291 -55.80 128.01 72.75
CA ARG A 291 -57.11 128.59 72.40
C ARG A 291 -58.16 128.40 73.50
N THR A 292 -58.26 127.22 74.12
CA THR A 292 -59.19 126.98 75.24
C THR A 292 -58.83 127.82 76.46
N THR A 293 -57.56 127.86 76.86
CA THR A 293 -57.10 128.65 78.03
C THR A 293 -57.44 130.14 77.89
N ALA A 294 -57.23 130.71 76.70
CA ALA A 294 -57.59 132.10 76.40
C ALA A 294 -59.12 132.36 76.40
N ALA A 295 -59.94 131.34 76.11
CA ALA A 295 -61.39 131.43 76.21
C ALA A 295 -61.86 131.40 77.68
N THR A 296 -61.30 130.52 78.51
CA THR A 296 -61.63 130.43 79.95
C THR A 296 -61.37 131.76 80.67
N GLN A 297 -60.21 132.38 80.43
CA GLN A 297 -59.84 133.66 81.01
C GLN A 297 -60.81 134.79 80.62
N ARG A 298 -61.31 134.81 79.37
CA ARG A 298 -62.35 135.76 78.94
C ARG A 298 -63.69 135.54 79.64
N VAL A 299 -64.09 134.28 79.88
CA VAL A 299 -65.32 133.96 80.63
C VAL A 299 -65.23 134.41 82.10
N GLU A 300 -64.06 134.28 82.72
CA GLU A 300 -63.83 134.75 84.10
C GLU A 300 -63.86 136.27 84.22
N GLN A 301 -63.25 137.00 83.27
CA GLN A 301 -63.32 138.45 83.19
C GLN A 301 -64.77 138.96 83.10
N LEU A 302 -65.61 138.31 82.28
CA LEU A 302 -67.03 138.63 82.16
C LEU A 302 -67.84 138.30 83.44
N ARG A 303 -67.54 137.19 84.12
CA ARG A 303 -68.16 136.85 85.43
C ARG A 303 -67.84 137.89 86.50
N ASN A 304 -66.61 138.40 86.54
CA ASN A 304 -66.18 139.43 87.49
C ASN A 304 -66.84 140.80 87.24
N LEU A 305 -67.05 141.18 85.97
CA LEU A 305 -67.83 142.39 85.62
C LEU A 305 -69.30 142.27 86.02
N ARG A 306 -69.94 141.13 85.73
CA ARG A 306 -71.34 140.85 86.11
C ARG A 306 -71.55 140.95 87.62
N ASN A 307 -70.65 140.38 88.42
CA ASN A 307 -70.77 140.39 89.88
C ASN A 307 -70.57 141.79 90.50
N ARG A 308 -69.83 142.70 89.84
CA ARG A 308 -69.75 144.12 90.28
C ARG A 308 -71.08 144.86 90.10
N LEU A 309 -71.73 144.68 88.95
CA LEU A 309 -73.02 145.31 88.65
C LEU A 309 -74.15 144.82 89.57
N SER A 310 -74.17 143.53 89.93
CA SER A 310 -75.20 143.00 90.84
C SER A 310 -75.10 143.56 92.27
N HIS A 311 -73.90 143.86 92.78
CA HIS A 311 -73.74 144.52 94.08
C HIS A 311 -74.20 145.99 94.07
N GLN A 312 -73.98 146.72 92.96
CA GLN A 312 -74.40 148.12 92.85
C GLN A 312 -75.92 148.29 92.80
N LEU A 313 -76.65 147.34 92.22
CA LEU A 313 -78.12 147.35 92.19
C LEU A 313 -78.76 146.88 93.50
N HIS A 314 -78.06 146.11 94.33
CA HIS A 314 -78.58 145.67 95.63
C HIS A 314 -78.63 146.84 96.64
N ASN A 315 -77.61 147.70 96.64
CA ASN A 315 -77.45 148.79 97.62
C ASN A 315 -78.42 149.98 97.47
N VAL A 316 -79.32 149.98 96.48
CA VAL A 316 -80.40 150.97 96.36
C VAL A 316 -81.72 150.47 96.97
N ARG A 317 -81.86 149.16 97.23
CA ARG A 317 -83.18 148.53 97.42
C ARG A 317 -83.57 148.20 98.87
N THR A 318 -82.70 148.46 99.85
CA THR A 318 -82.90 147.99 101.25
C THR A 318 -83.46 149.04 102.22
N ALA A 319 -83.84 150.25 101.76
CA ALA A 319 -84.15 151.37 102.66
C ALA A 319 -85.31 152.30 102.22
N LEU A 320 -86.08 151.96 101.17
CA LEU A 320 -87.32 152.66 100.83
C LEU A 320 -88.38 151.65 100.33
N GLN A 321 -89.54 151.67 100.99
CA GLN A 321 -90.71 150.80 100.84
C GLN A 321 -90.46 149.28 101.01
N ASP A 322 -91.08 148.53 101.91
CA ASP A 322 -92.05 148.79 103.00
C ASP A 322 -93.39 149.47 102.64
N VAL A 323 -94.50 148.72 102.71
CA VAL A 323 -95.91 149.17 102.51
C VAL A 323 -96.21 149.63 101.05
N VAL A 324 -97.01 148.95 100.20
CA VAL A 324 -98.10 147.94 100.35
C VAL A 324 -97.94 146.82 99.26
N PRO A 325 -98.40 145.56 99.49
CA PRO A 325 -98.18 144.45 98.55
C PRO A 325 -99.41 143.94 97.74
N LEU A 326 -99.13 142.95 96.86
CA LEU A 326 -99.95 141.78 96.47
C LEU A 326 -100.92 141.83 95.24
N LEU A 327 -100.70 140.86 94.30
CA LEU A 327 -101.66 140.00 93.53
C LEU A 327 -101.51 139.93 91.97
N ASP A 328 -101.03 138.76 91.49
CA ASP A 328 -101.58 137.90 90.39
C ASP A 328 -101.41 138.31 88.85
N PRO A 329 -101.72 137.45 87.82
CA PRO A 329 -100.72 136.56 87.14
C PRO A 329 -100.89 136.33 85.58
N VAL A 330 -100.37 135.19 85.02
CA VAL A 330 -100.77 134.43 83.77
C VAL A 330 -99.84 134.37 82.51
N GLU A 331 -99.83 133.17 81.86
CA GLU A 331 -98.96 132.58 80.78
C GLU A 331 -99.62 132.53 79.35
N GLU A 332 -99.19 131.85 78.24
CA GLU A 332 -98.10 130.89 77.87
C GLU A 332 -97.90 130.77 76.30
N GLU A 333 -96.76 130.22 75.87
CA GLU A 333 -96.43 129.33 74.70
C GLU A 333 -96.22 129.76 73.19
N LYS A 334 -95.23 129.07 72.57
CA LYS A 334 -95.08 128.51 71.17
C LYS A 334 -94.34 129.26 70.03
N ALA A 335 -93.57 128.51 69.19
CA ALA A 335 -92.75 129.02 68.05
C ALA A 335 -92.19 127.93 67.07
N PRO A 336 -91.92 128.23 65.77
CA PRO A 336 -91.24 127.36 64.78
C PRO A 336 -89.95 127.98 64.10
N THR A 337 -89.58 127.53 62.87
CA THR A 337 -88.24 127.66 62.18
C THR A 337 -88.42 127.88 60.63
N PRO A 338 -87.51 127.59 59.62
CA PRO A 338 -86.10 127.15 59.58
C PRO A 338 -85.02 127.93 58.68
N PRO A 339 -84.60 127.60 57.40
CA PRO A 339 -83.14 127.55 57.06
C PRO A 339 -82.60 128.11 55.70
N ALA A 340 -81.25 128.08 55.55
CA ALA A 340 -80.37 128.07 54.33
C ALA A 340 -80.30 129.32 53.40
N PRO A 341 -79.10 129.81 52.95
CA PRO A 341 -78.30 129.19 51.85
C PRO A 341 -76.73 129.35 51.95
N ALA A 342 -76.00 129.66 50.84
CA ALA A 342 -74.57 129.31 50.55
C ALA A 342 -73.77 130.33 49.66
N GLN A 343 -72.52 130.00 49.20
CA GLN A 343 -71.63 130.55 48.10
C GLN A 343 -70.10 130.43 48.46
N GLY A 344 -69.04 130.55 47.62
CA GLY A 344 -68.82 130.72 46.15
C GLY A 344 -67.98 131.97 45.76
N GLY A 345 -66.94 132.01 44.87
CA GLY A 345 -66.09 131.01 44.17
C GLY A 345 -65.22 131.58 42.99
N ALA A 346 -64.08 130.94 42.61
CA ALA A 346 -63.22 131.14 41.39
C ALA A 346 -62.35 132.45 41.26
N PRO A 347 -61.48 132.68 40.22
CA PRO A 347 -60.41 131.87 39.55
C PRO A 347 -59.02 132.63 39.34
N ALA A 348 -57.96 131.99 38.76
CA ALA A 348 -57.08 132.54 37.67
C ALA A 348 -55.68 131.86 37.41
N GLN A 349 -55.38 131.61 36.12
CA GLN A 349 -54.10 131.68 35.34
C GLN A 349 -52.71 131.14 35.82
N GLY A 350 -52.11 130.26 34.99
CA GLY A 350 -50.80 130.53 34.32
C GLY A 350 -49.54 129.76 34.71
N GLY A 351 -48.95 128.95 33.80
CA GLY A 351 -47.56 128.45 33.91
C GLY A 351 -47.26 127.09 33.24
N ALA A 352 -46.10 126.99 32.58
CA ALA A 352 -45.50 125.78 31.95
C ALA A 352 -43.95 125.95 31.99
N PRO A 353 -43.06 125.04 31.47
CA PRO A 353 -43.30 123.80 30.71
C PRO A 353 -42.35 122.59 31.03
N ALA A 354 -42.57 121.46 30.31
CA ALA A 354 -41.55 120.54 29.77
C ALA A 354 -40.67 119.63 30.71
N PRO A 355 -40.08 118.52 30.20
CA PRO A 355 -40.60 117.60 29.16
C PRO A 355 -40.31 116.08 29.38
N ALA A 356 -40.76 115.28 28.39
CA ALA A 356 -40.12 114.06 27.85
C ALA A 356 -40.39 112.68 28.50
N GLN A 357 -41.16 111.85 27.77
CA GLN A 357 -41.03 110.38 27.78
C GLN A 357 -41.56 109.76 26.47
N ALA A 358 -41.13 108.51 26.21
CA ALA A 358 -41.76 107.48 25.35
C ALA A 358 -41.81 107.63 23.79
N ALA A 359 -40.85 106.94 23.14
CA ALA A 359 -41.08 105.70 22.37
C ALA A 359 -41.27 105.68 20.82
N GLN A 360 -40.41 104.84 20.20
CA GLN A 360 -40.60 103.95 19.03
C GLN A 360 -40.63 104.50 17.58
N ALA A 361 -39.64 104.05 16.78
CA ALA A 361 -39.65 103.94 15.31
C ALA A 361 -38.71 102.78 14.85
N PRO A 362 -38.92 102.07 13.71
CA PRO A 362 -38.18 100.84 13.35
C PRO A 362 -37.45 100.85 11.97
N ALA A 363 -36.50 99.91 11.75
CA ALA A 363 -35.92 99.52 10.45
C ALA A 363 -35.09 98.20 10.56
N ALA A 364 -34.66 97.46 9.52
CA ALA A 364 -35.20 97.09 8.18
C ALA A 364 -34.20 96.14 7.45
N GLN A 365 -34.64 95.41 6.40
CA GLN A 365 -33.84 94.63 5.39
C GLN A 365 -33.08 93.36 5.89
N ALA A 366 -32.65 92.38 5.06
CA ALA A 366 -33.04 91.88 3.71
C ALA A 366 -32.49 90.43 3.47
N PRO A 367 -32.96 89.65 2.45
CA PRO A 367 -32.70 88.20 2.35
C PRO A 367 -31.93 87.66 1.09
N ALA A 368 -31.46 86.41 1.21
CA ALA A 368 -30.79 85.53 0.21
C ALA A 368 -30.86 84.04 0.71
N ALA A 369 -30.71 82.94 -0.06
CA ALA A 369 -30.69 82.63 -1.50
C ALA A 369 -30.93 81.10 -1.73
N ALA A 370 -30.66 80.56 -2.94
CA ALA A 370 -30.74 79.14 -3.35
C ALA A 370 -29.53 78.82 -4.32
N PRO A 371 -29.34 77.66 -5.04
CA PRO A 371 -30.28 76.56 -5.33
C PRO A 371 -29.76 75.09 -5.50
N ALA A 372 -30.71 74.13 -5.44
CA ALA A 372 -31.00 73.00 -6.35
C ALA A 372 -29.95 71.97 -6.91
N LYS A 373 -30.42 70.69 -6.98
CA LYS A 373 -30.09 69.60 -7.95
C LYS A 373 -28.71 68.91 -7.88
N ALA A 374 -28.51 67.67 -8.34
CA ALA A 374 -29.41 66.51 -8.58
C ALA A 374 -28.60 65.20 -8.79
N ALA A 375 -29.28 64.05 -8.71
CA ALA A 375 -28.84 62.74 -9.24
C ALA A 375 -29.23 62.62 -10.75
N PRO A 376 -28.95 61.53 -11.52
CA PRO A 376 -28.45 60.21 -11.09
C PRO A 376 -27.41 59.52 -12.03
N GLN A 377 -27.24 58.22 -11.79
CA GLN A 377 -26.52 57.17 -12.53
C GLN A 377 -26.75 57.14 -14.05
N VAL A 378 -25.77 56.63 -14.83
CA VAL A 378 -25.99 55.73 -15.99
C VAL A 378 -24.82 54.72 -16.09
N GLN A 379 -25.05 53.55 -16.70
CA GLN A 379 -24.04 52.52 -17.00
C GLN A 379 -23.76 52.41 -18.52
N ALA A 380 -22.49 52.19 -18.91
CA ALA A 380 -22.07 51.55 -20.18
C ALA A 380 -20.59 51.13 -20.02
N GLN A 381 -20.17 49.86 -20.15
CA GLN A 381 -20.14 48.96 -21.32
C GLN A 381 -19.10 49.30 -22.42
N LYS A 382 -17.89 48.74 -22.24
CA LYS A 382 -17.22 47.81 -23.17
C LYS A 382 -16.87 48.28 -24.61
N ALA A 383 -15.59 48.56 -24.84
CA ALA A 383 -14.85 48.16 -26.04
C ALA A 383 -13.32 48.20 -25.81
N ALA A 384 -12.56 47.42 -26.59
CA ALA A 384 -11.09 47.53 -26.78
C ALA A 384 -10.82 47.74 -28.29
N PRO A 385 -9.62 48.16 -28.75
CA PRO A 385 -8.50 47.22 -28.85
C PRO A 385 -7.08 47.86 -28.73
N ALA A 386 -6.06 47.05 -29.05
CA ALA A 386 -4.70 47.38 -29.54
C ALA A 386 -3.49 46.92 -28.68
N GLN A 387 -2.53 46.32 -29.37
CA GLN A 387 -1.16 45.91 -29.00
C GLN A 387 -0.18 46.75 -29.88
N PRO A 388 1.19 46.61 -29.87
CA PRO A 388 2.03 45.56 -29.25
C PRO A 388 3.36 46.00 -28.59
N ALA A 389 4.00 45.08 -27.86
CA ALA A 389 5.46 44.92 -27.73
C ALA A 389 5.81 43.54 -27.15
N ALA A 390 7.02 43.02 -27.43
CA ALA A 390 7.62 41.80 -26.85
C ALA A 390 9.15 42.01 -26.67
N PRO A 391 9.89 41.18 -25.90
CA PRO A 391 10.49 39.97 -26.50
C PRO A 391 10.84 38.76 -25.57
N GLN A 392 11.12 37.62 -26.21
CA GLN A 392 12.10 36.53 -25.84
C GLN A 392 11.91 35.62 -24.58
N ALA A 393 11.49 34.37 -24.84
CA ALA A 393 12.21 33.07 -24.68
C ALA A 393 12.90 32.65 -23.33
N PRO A 394 13.16 31.34 -23.05
CA PRO A 394 13.04 30.16 -23.93
C PRO A 394 12.30 28.91 -23.36
N VAL A 395 12.20 27.92 -24.27
CA VAL A 395 11.76 26.50 -24.22
C VAL A 395 12.59 25.60 -23.26
N GLN A 396 12.29 24.32 -22.94
CA GLN A 396 11.21 23.36 -23.30
C GLN A 396 11.17 22.20 -22.25
N GLN A 397 10.10 21.40 -22.22
CA GLN A 397 10.08 20.09 -21.54
C GLN A 397 9.20 19.09 -22.32
N ALA A 398 9.69 17.87 -22.53
CA ALA A 398 8.93 16.78 -23.17
C ALA A 398 9.38 15.43 -22.58
N ALA A 399 8.42 14.52 -22.33
CA ALA A 399 8.66 13.24 -21.70
C ALA A 399 8.73 12.09 -22.72
N ALA A 400 9.54 11.07 -22.41
CA ALA A 400 9.54 9.79 -23.09
C ALA A 400 9.58 8.66 -22.05
N SER A 401 8.59 7.77 -22.08
CA SER A 401 8.47 6.62 -21.19
C SER A 401 8.27 5.35 -22.02
N GLY A 402 8.86 4.22 -21.60
CA GLY A 402 8.65 2.96 -22.30
C GLY A 402 9.49 1.78 -21.81
N LYS A 403 8.81 0.64 -21.63
CA LYS A 403 9.27 -0.78 -21.60
C LYS A 403 8.10 -1.66 -21.09
N PRO A 404 8.10 -3.00 -21.26
CA PRO A 404 8.58 -3.80 -22.41
C PRO A 404 7.66 -5.01 -22.76
N ALA A 405 8.12 -5.85 -23.71
CA ALA A 405 7.67 -7.24 -23.97
C ALA A 405 6.27 -7.41 -24.61
N GLN A 406 5.92 -8.51 -25.31
CA GLN A 406 6.50 -9.87 -25.38
C GLN A 406 6.64 -10.39 -26.84
N ALA A 407 7.01 -11.66 -27.03
CA ALA A 407 7.11 -12.32 -28.34
C ALA A 407 6.48 -13.74 -28.33
N ALA A 408 5.75 -14.09 -29.40
CA ALA A 408 5.33 -15.46 -29.73
C ALA A 408 5.03 -15.56 -31.25
N PRO A 409 5.19 -16.74 -31.92
CA PRO A 409 5.17 -16.83 -33.39
C PRO A 409 3.96 -17.57 -33.97
N ALA A 410 3.60 -17.26 -35.23
CA ALA A 410 3.12 -18.25 -36.23
C ALA A 410 2.78 -17.61 -37.60
N LYS A 411 3.36 -18.14 -38.68
CA LYS A 411 2.61 -18.76 -39.81
C LYS A 411 3.56 -19.22 -40.92
N ALA A 412 3.35 -20.45 -41.41
CA ALA A 412 3.91 -20.92 -42.66
C ALA A 412 2.92 -20.66 -43.80
N GLN A 413 3.44 -20.38 -44.99
CA GLN A 413 2.70 -20.44 -46.26
C GLN A 413 3.65 -20.94 -47.36
N ALA A 414 3.13 -21.79 -48.25
CA ALA A 414 3.90 -22.46 -49.29
C ALA A 414 3.51 -21.94 -50.68
N ALA A 415 4.47 -21.95 -51.61
CA ALA A 415 4.27 -21.66 -53.03
C ALA A 415 5.19 -22.56 -53.90
N PRO A 416 4.85 -22.82 -55.18
CA PRO A 416 5.33 -24.02 -55.90
C PRO A 416 6.68 -23.88 -56.63
N PRO A 417 7.27 -24.98 -57.14
CA PRO A 417 8.60 -25.00 -57.74
C PRO A 417 8.62 -24.61 -59.24
N ALA A 418 9.80 -24.21 -59.72
CA ALA A 418 10.11 -24.05 -61.14
C ALA A 418 11.25 -25.00 -61.56
N THR A 419 11.12 -25.64 -62.73
CA THR A 419 12.05 -26.66 -63.23
C THR A 419 12.92 -26.18 -64.38
N THR A 420 14.24 -26.35 -64.29
CA THR A 420 15.15 -26.48 -65.45
C THR A 420 16.23 -27.53 -65.16
N LYS A 421 16.93 -28.00 -66.21
CA LYS A 421 17.74 -29.25 -66.22
C LYS A 421 19.27 -28.98 -66.25
N PRO A 422 20.11 -30.01 -66.00
CA PRO A 422 21.50 -29.81 -65.54
C PRO A 422 22.56 -29.76 -66.65
N VAL A 423 23.76 -29.31 -66.28
CA VAL A 423 25.01 -29.46 -67.06
C VAL A 423 26.16 -29.89 -66.15
N SER A 424 26.83 -30.98 -66.56
CA SER A 424 28.21 -31.46 -66.29
C SER A 424 28.98 -31.07 -65.01
N ALA A 425 29.49 -32.11 -64.32
CA ALA A 425 30.75 -32.05 -63.54
C ALA A 425 31.98 -32.08 -64.48
N PRO A 426 33.22 -31.87 -63.98
CA PRO A 426 33.97 -33.01 -63.43
C PRO A 426 34.99 -32.67 -62.30
N GLN A 427 35.81 -33.67 -61.95
CA GLN A 427 37.15 -33.60 -61.30
C GLN A 427 37.27 -33.27 -59.80
N SER A 428 37.16 -34.34 -59.02
CA SER A 428 38.13 -34.79 -58.00
C SER A 428 39.39 -33.95 -57.72
N ALA A 429 39.58 -33.60 -56.43
CA ALA A 429 40.89 -33.47 -55.79
C ALA A 429 40.78 -33.86 -54.30
N GLN A 430 41.81 -34.52 -53.74
CA GLN A 430 41.93 -34.82 -52.29
C GLN A 430 42.85 -33.79 -51.60
N PRO A 431 42.79 -33.67 -50.25
CA PRO A 431 43.29 -32.49 -49.55
C PRO A 431 44.79 -32.52 -49.21
N THR A 432 45.39 -31.33 -49.09
CA THR A 432 46.63 -31.09 -48.35
C THR A 432 46.48 -29.84 -47.46
N PRO A 433 47.02 -29.84 -46.22
CA PRO A 433 46.91 -28.69 -45.31
C PRO A 433 48.06 -27.69 -45.51
N ALA A 434 47.72 -26.41 -45.72
CA ALA A 434 48.69 -25.31 -45.77
C ALA A 434 48.38 -24.26 -44.70
N LYS A 435 49.41 -23.62 -44.14
CA LYS A 435 49.30 -22.66 -43.03
C LYS A 435 49.17 -21.23 -43.55
N SER A 436 48.17 -20.50 -43.05
CA SER A 436 48.17 -19.05 -42.90
C SER A 436 47.60 -18.77 -41.50
N GLN A 437 48.40 -18.39 -40.51
CA GLN A 437 49.05 -17.09 -40.35
C GLN A 437 47.99 -15.98 -40.26
N VAL A 438 47.64 -15.64 -39.02
CA VAL A 438 46.63 -14.65 -38.64
C VAL A 438 47.35 -13.35 -38.30
N ASP A 439 46.91 -12.24 -38.88
CA ASP A 439 47.35 -10.89 -38.51
C ASP A 439 46.12 -10.08 -38.08
N GLY A 440 46.21 -9.39 -36.94
CA GLY A 440 45.06 -8.76 -36.29
C GLY A 440 45.36 -8.35 -34.84
N PRO A 441 45.73 -7.09 -34.57
CA PRO A 441 46.30 -6.69 -33.29
C PRO A 441 45.29 -6.08 -32.31
N THR A 442 45.49 -6.28 -31.00
CA THR A 442 45.68 -5.21 -29.97
C THR A 442 45.73 -5.76 -28.54
N ALA A 443 46.34 -4.99 -27.62
CA ALA A 443 46.16 -5.02 -26.14
C ALA A 443 46.48 -6.35 -25.38
N LYS A 444 47.32 -6.39 -24.33
CA LYS A 444 47.80 -5.35 -23.39
C LYS A 444 49.09 -5.80 -22.66
N LEU A 445 49.65 -4.87 -21.88
CA LEU A 445 50.88 -4.93 -21.06
C LEU A 445 50.97 -6.15 -20.12
N ALA A 446 52.19 -6.71 -19.94
CA ALA A 446 52.72 -7.15 -18.62
C ALA A 446 54.19 -7.68 -18.66
N ARG A 447 55.19 -6.84 -18.35
CA ARG A 447 56.50 -7.15 -17.73
C ARG A 447 57.29 -5.83 -17.55
N PRO A 448 58.37 -5.77 -16.73
CA PRO A 448 58.99 -6.83 -15.93
C PRO A 448 58.99 -6.56 -14.41
N GLN A 449 59.29 -7.60 -13.62
CA GLN A 449 60.33 -7.50 -12.58
C GLN A 449 61.07 -8.84 -12.49
N THR A 450 62.34 -8.77 -12.09
CA THR A 450 63.25 -9.91 -11.92
C THR A 450 63.84 -9.91 -10.51
N ALA A 451 64.20 -11.12 -10.03
CA ALA A 451 65.12 -11.38 -8.93
C ALA A 451 64.88 -10.69 -7.57
N LYS A 452 64.51 -11.51 -6.57
CA LYS A 452 65.13 -11.42 -5.24
C LYS A 452 65.56 -12.81 -4.78
N LYS A 453 66.58 -12.84 -3.92
CA LYS A 453 67.24 -14.05 -3.41
C LYS A 453 66.39 -14.72 -2.33
N SER A 454 66.42 -16.05 -2.31
CA SER A 454 66.89 -16.89 -1.19
C SER A 454 67.11 -18.30 -1.72
#